data_AF-A0A534KNL9-F1
#
_entry.id   AF-A0A534KNL9-F1
#
_cell.length_a   1.000
_cell.length_b   1.000
_cell.length_c   1.000
_cell.angle_alpha   90.00
_cell.angle_beta   90.00
_cell.angle_gamma   90.00
#
_symmetry.space_group_name_H-M   'P 1'
#
loop_
_entity.id
_entity.type
_entity.pdbx_description
1 polymer ?
#
loop_
_entity_poly.entity_id
_entity_poly.type
_entity_poly.pdbx_seq_one_letter_code
_entity_poly.pdbx_strand_id
1 'polypeptide(L)'
;MLGKRLLVLVFVGIVSFAVMLVTPAARGDSPCDLSFLGAAAPAPGSTQVLSITFKVLNDEDSGVFGYWALDTINRAVSVWQQPDGSFFVIATYSGKFTTFAGAVSPNDLGIPEGADASGTFQGGYVATFSSPVFSTAFGSAGAFDFGGTQTDILKGVYATQLGPTTAFSYLDHYFPGWNTNSFIESPWGWVYHYHGQTWCDTSGGITGNILT
;
A
#
# COMPACT_ATOMS: atom_id res chain seq x y z
N MET A 1 40.60 -7.55 -84.74
CA MET A 1 41.60 -6.69 -84.06
C MET A 1 40.84 -5.59 -83.31
N LEU A 2 41.18 -5.38 -82.03
CA LEU A 2 40.84 -4.23 -81.16
C LEU A 2 39.35 -3.84 -81.02
N GLY A 3 38.70 -3.71 -79.86
CA GLY A 3 39.13 -3.74 -78.46
C GLY A 3 38.31 -2.75 -77.61
N LYS A 4 37.83 -3.22 -76.43
CA LYS A 4 37.49 -2.48 -75.18
C LYS A 4 36.32 -1.45 -75.25
N ARG A 5 35.41 -1.30 -74.28
CA ARG A 5 35.48 -1.19 -72.80
C ARG A 5 34.09 -1.55 -72.20
N LEU A 6 33.99 -2.43 -71.20
CA LEU A 6 34.01 -2.18 -69.74
C LEU A 6 32.80 -1.39 -69.17
N LEU A 7 31.91 -2.10 -68.46
CA LEU A 7 31.33 -1.61 -67.20
C LEU A 7 30.95 -2.84 -66.35
N VAL A 8 31.79 -3.16 -65.36
CA VAL A 8 31.47 -4.14 -64.31
C VAL A 8 31.04 -3.33 -63.09
N LEU A 9 29.76 -3.40 -62.75
CA LEU A 9 29.20 -2.85 -61.51
C LEU A 9 29.57 -3.77 -60.35
N VAL A 10 30.44 -3.29 -59.47
CA VAL A 10 30.75 -3.93 -58.19
C VAL A 10 29.69 -3.48 -57.18
N PHE A 11 28.77 -4.37 -56.82
CA PHE A 11 27.86 -4.17 -55.69
C PHE A 11 28.61 -4.51 -54.39
N VAL A 12 28.96 -3.50 -53.61
CA VAL A 12 29.43 -3.66 -52.23
C VAL A 12 28.18 -3.82 -51.36
N GLY A 13 27.86 -5.06 -51.01
CA GLY A 13 26.81 -5.37 -50.02
C GLY A 13 27.31 -5.04 -48.61
N ILE A 14 26.80 -3.96 -48.02
CA ILE A 14 26.98 -3.69 -46.59
C ILE A 14 26.00 -4.60 -45.83
N VAL A 15 26.54 -5.64 -45.19
CA VAL A 15 25.78 -6.45 -44.22
C VAL A 15 25.73 -5.67 -42.92
N SER A 16 24.66 -4.91 -42.70
CA SER A 16 24.37 -4.28 -41.42
C SER A 16 23.93 -5.36 -40.41
N PHE A 17 24.84 -5.78 -39.54
CA PHE A 17 24.50 -6.53 -38.34
C PHE A 17 23.74 -5.61 -37.38
N ALA A 18 22.42 -5.72 -37.34
CA ALA A 18 21.62 -5.12 -36.28
C ALA A 18 21.88 -5.90 -34.99
N VAL A 19 22.74 -5.36 -34.12
CA VAL A 19 22.86 -5.82 -32.74
C VAL A 19 21.57 -5.43 -32.03
N MET A 20 20.66 -6.39 -31.85
CA MET A 20 19.52 -6.20 -30.95
C MET A 20 20.08 -6.08 -29.53
N LEU A 21 20.14 -4.85 -29.03
CA LEU A 21 20.31 -4.59 -27.61
C LEU A 21 19.07 -5.15 -26.91
N VAL A 22 19.19 -6.35 -26.37
CA VAL A 22 18.23 -6.86 -25.40
C VAL A 22 18.41 -6.00 -24.15
N THR A 23 17.56 -4.98 -23.99
CA THR A 23 17.45 -4.31 -22.71
C THR A 23 17.03 -5.38 -21.70
N PRO A 24 17.78 -5.61 -20.61
CA PRO A 24 17.29 -6.47 -19.56
C PRO A 24 15.94 -5.88 -19.13
N ALA A 25 14.88 -6.69 -19.22
CA ALA A 25 13.61 -6.32 -18.63
C ALA A 25 13.90 -6.01 -17.16
N ALA A 26 13.64 -4.77 -16.74
CA ALA A 26 13.65 -4.45 -15.33
C ALA A 26 12.77 -5.50 -14.65
N ARG A 27 13.31 -6.21 -13.66
CA ARG A 27 12.53 -7.11 -12.83
C ARG A 27 11.43 -6.23 -12.25
N GLY A 28 10.20 -6.38 -12.73
CA GLY A 28 9.07 -5.67 -12.16
C GLY A 28 9.04 -6.01 -10.68
N ASP A 29 9.12 -5.00 -9.82
CA ASP A 29 8.98 -5.20 -8.39
C ASP A 29 7.65 -5.93 -8.17
N SER A 30 7.66 -6.95 -7.31
CA SER A 30 6.47 -7.72 -7.00
C SER A 30 5.41 -6.73 -6.48
N PRO A 31 4.13 -6.81 -6.92
CA PRO A 31 3.07 -5.98 -6.33
C PRO A 31 2.89 -6.22 -4.82
N CYS A 32 3.52 -7.26 -4.27
CA CYS A 32 3.55 -7.59 -2.85
C CYS A 32 4.84 -7.16 -2.13
N ASP A 33 5.71 -6.37 -2.78
CA ASP A 33 6.94 -5.92 -2.17
C ASP A 33 6.69 -4.76 -1.19
N LEU A 34 6.97 -5.02 0.09
CA LEU A 34 6.88 -4.04 1.18
C LEU A 34 8.26 -3.53 1.60
N SER A 35 9.31 -3.76 0.80
CA SER A 35 10.69 -3.34 1.09
C SER A 35 10.82 -1.84 1.38
N PHE A 36 9.92 -1.02 0.84
CA PHE A 36 9.86 0.42 1.11
C PHE A 36 9.75 0.76 2.61
N LEU A 37 9.07 -0.06 3.41
CA LEU A 37 8.94 0.16 4.85
C LEU A 37 10.28 0.04 5.59
N GLY A 38 11.18 -0.80 5.08
CA GLY A 38 12.53 -0.97 5.63
C GLY A 38 13.56 -0.01 5.05
N ALA A 39 13.31 0.52 3.84
CA ALA A 39 14.21 1.45 3.16
C ALA A 39 13.92 2.92 3.48
N ALA A 40 12.71 3.24 3.94
CA ALA A 40 12.29 4.60 4.26
C ALA A 40 13.07 5.19 5.44
N ALA A 41 13.50 6.44 5.30
CA ALA A 41 14.22 7.17 6.33
C ALA A 41 13.86 8.67 6.29
N PRO A 42 13.75 9.33 7.46
CA PRO A 42 13.56 10.78 7.50
C PRO A 42 14.80 11.53 6.99
N ALA A 43 14.63 12.79 6.60
CA ALA A 43 15.75 13.63 6.16
C ALA A 43 16.82 13.77 7.28
N PRO A 44 18.11 13.91 6.94
CA PRO A 44 19.16 14.20 7.92
C PRO A 44 18.83 15.44 8.77
N GLY A 45 19.05 15.34 10.09
CA GLY A 45 18.72 16.41 11.04
C GLY A 45 17.26 16.41 11.51
N SER A 46 16.43 15.48 11.05
CA SER A 46 15.07 15.30 11.61
C SER A 46 15.10 14.83 13.06
N THR A 47 14.10 15.25 13.83
CA THR A 47 13.93 14.87 15.24
C THR A 47 12.70 13.99 15.40
N GLN A 48 12.81 12.82 16.03
CA GLN A 48 11.65 11.98 16.29
C GLN A 48 10.77 12.63 17.35
N VAL A 49 9.50 12.88 17.00
CA VAL A 49 8.51 13.53 17.87
C VAL A 49 7.42 12.56 18.33
N LEU A 50 7.14 11.51 17.57
CA LEU A 50 6.19 10.47 17.92
C LEU A 50 6.79 9.08 17.67
N SER A 51 6.58 8.15 18.60
CA SER A 51 6.86 6.72 18.41
C SER A 51 5.88 5.90 19.25
N ILE A 52 4.72 5.62 18.68
CA ILE A 52 3.63 4.96 19.40
C ILE A 52 3.30 3.60 18.80
N THR A 53 2.78 2.71 19.64
CA THR A 53 2.09 1.50 19.23
C THR A 53 0.68 1.47 19.79
N PHE A 54 -0.27 0.97 19.03
CA PHE A 54 -1.62 0.75 19.50
C PHE A 54 -2.29 -0.42 18.80
N LYS A 55 -3.27 -1.00 19.47
CA LYS A 55 -4.11 -2.04 18.92
C LYS A 55 -5.36 -1.43 18.30
N VAL A 56 -5.74 -1.87 17.12
CA VAL A 56 -7.01 -1.56 16.48
C VAL A 56 -7.88 -2.81 16.49
N LEU A 57 -9.15 -2.65 16.86
CA LEU A 57 -10.17 -3.69 16.87
C LEU A 57 -11.30 -3.27 15.92
N ASN A 58 -11.91 -4.25 15.25
CA ASN A 58 -13.05 -4.05 14.37
C ASN A 58 -12.83 -2.95 13.33
N ASP A 59 -11.65 -2.94 12.72
CA ASP A 59 -11.35 -2.03 11.60
C ASP A 59 -11.97 -2.60 10.32
N GLU A 60 -12.73 -1.80 9.58
CA GLU A 60 -13.35 -2.24 8.34
C GLU A 60 -12.35 -2.06 7.21
N ASP A 61 -11.84 -3.18 6.70
CA ASP A 61 -10.75 -3.18 5.73
C ASP A 61 -11.28 -2.91 4.33
N SER A 62 -10.66 -1.95 3.65
CA SER A 62 -11.07 -1.46 2.33
C SER A 62 -10.66 -2.42 1.23
N GLY A 63 -11.60 -2.82 0.40
CA GLY A 63 -11.36 -3.40 -0.92
C GLY A 63 -11.62 -2.37 -2.02
N VAL A 64 -11.53 -2.81 -3.27
CA VAL A 64 -11.76 -1.96 -4.45
C VAL A 64 -13.19 -1.40 -4.48
N PHE A 65 -14.18 -2.14 -3.97
CA PHE A 65 -15.60 -1.81 -4.15
C PHE A 65 -16.37 -1.52 -2.85
N GLY A 66 -15.81 -1.92 -1.71
CA GLY A 66 -16.42 -1.83 -0.40
C GLY A 66 -15.49 -2.39 0.65
N TYR A 67 -15.90 -2.27 1.90
CA TYR A 67 -15.25 -2.98 2.99
C TYR A 67 -15.54 -4.48 2.89
N TRP A 68 -14.51 -5.31 3.00
CA TRP A 68 -14.60 -6.75 2.74
C TRP A 68 -14.28 -7.62 3.96
N ALA A 69 -13.61 -7.06 4.97
CA ALA A 69 -13.20 -7.77 6.17
C ALA A 69 -13.24 -6.89 7.43
N LEU A 70 -13.21 -7.54 8.60
CA LEU A 70 -12.91 -6.92 9.88
C LEU A 70 -11.52 -7.29 10.34
N ASP A 71 -10.75 -6.27 10.69
CA ASP A 71 -9.36 -6.38 11.06
C ASP A 71 -9.13 -6.22 12.56
N THR A 72 -8.12 -6.95 13.03
CA THR A 72 -7.47 -6.73 14.31
C THR A 72 -5.99 -6.46 14.06
N ILE A 73 -5.56 -5.24 14.39
CA ILE A 73 -4.27 -4.70 13.95
C ILE A 73 -3.41 -4.35 15.16
N ASN A 74 -2.13 -4.66 15.10
CA ASN A 74 -1.11 -3.96 15.87
C ASN A 74 -0.46 -2.93 14.94
N ARG A 75 -0.69 -1.65 15.23
CA ARG A 75 -0.16 -0.54 14.44
C ARG A 75 0.99 0.13 15.21
N ALA A 76 2.09 0.37 14.52
CA ALA A 76 3.19 1.20 15.01
C ALA A 76 3.31 2.44 14.14
N VAL A 77 3.44 3.61 14.77
CA VAL A 77 3.57 4.89 14.06
C VAL A 77 4.76 5.64 14.62
N SER A 78 5.71 5.97 13.76
CA SER A 78 6.81 6.87 14.06
C SER A 78 6.70 8.13 13.22
N VAL A 79 6.87 9.29 13.85
CA VAL A 79 6.84 10.59 13.19
C VAL A 79 8.08 11.39 13.56
N TRP A 80 8.70 11.99 12.56
CA TRP A 80 9.85 12.87 12.71
C TRP A 80 9.50 14.26 12.20
N GLN A 81 9.82 15.29 12.98
CA GLN A 81 9.83 16.66 12.48
C GLN A 81 11.09 16.86 11.65
N GLN A 82 10.90 17.29 10.40
CA GLN A 82 11.97 17.56 9.45
C GLN A 82 12.54 18.99 9.63
N PRO A 83 13.77 19.27 9.15
CA PRO A 83 14.39 20.59 9.29
C PRO A 83 13.59 21.75 8.66
N ASP A 84 12.76 21.47 7.66
CA ASP A 84 11.88 22.45 7.01
C ASP A 84 10.55 22.69 7.76
N GLY A 85 10.36 22.01 8.89
CA GLY A 85 9.15 22.08 9.71
C GLY A 85 8.02 21.15 9.28
N SER A 86 8.16 20.42 8.17
CA SER A 86 7.24 19.33 7.80
C SER A 86 7.45 18.10 8.69
N PHE A 87 6.58 17.11 8.56
CA PHE A 87 6.67 15.85 9.27
C PHE A 87 6.80 14.69 8.30
N PHE A 88 7.62 13.72 8.67
CA PHE A 88 7.79 12.45 7.97
C PHE A 88 7.24 11.32 8.85
N VAL A 89 6.50 10.39 8.26
CA VAL A 89 5.81 9.30 8.96
C VAL A 89 6.24 7.97 8.37
N ILE A 90 6.46 7.00 9.26
CA ILE A 90 6.42 5.58 8.91
C ILE A 90 5.37 4.94 9.80
N ALA A 91 4.36 4.33 9.20
CA ALA A 91 3.36 3.54 9.89
C ALA A 91 3.43 2.09 9.42
N THR A 92 3.53 1.14 10.35
CA THR A 92 3.54 -0.30 10.05
C THR A 92 2.37 -1.00 10.73
N TYR A 93 1.88 -2.03 10.04
CA TYR A 93 0.68 -2.77 10.36
C TYR A 93 1.03 -4.24 10.35
N SER A 94 0.57 -4.95 11.38
CA SER A 94 0.58 -6.40 11.41
C SER A 94 -0.69 -6.86 12.10
N GLY A 95 -1.40 -7.82 11.51
CA GLY A 95 -2.73 -8.11 11.99
C GLY A 95 -3.32 -9.39 11.47
N LYS A 96 -4.59 -9.56 11.81
CA LYS A 96 -5.47 -10.59 11.29
C LYS A 96 -6.67 -9.92 10.68
N PHE A 97 -7.14 -10.48 9.58
CA PHE A 97 -8.42 -10.13 8.98
C PHE A 97 -9.39 -11.28 9.19
N THR A 98 -10.67 -10.95 9.21
CA THR A 98 -11.78 -11.89 9.12
C THR A 98 -12.76 -11.40 8.07
N THR A 99 -12.96 -12.19 7.02
CA THR A 99 -14.04 -11.96 6.04
C THR A 99 -15.16 -12.97 6.25
N PHE A 100 -16.32 -12.69 5.68
CA PHE A 100 -17.57 -13.41 5.96
C PHE A 100 -18.19 -13.93 4.68
N ALA A 101 -18.85 -15.08 4.77
CA ALA A 101 -19.65 -15.61 3.68
C ALA A 101 -20.67 -14.55 3.21
N GLY A 102 -20.67 -14.23 1.92
CA GLY A 102 -21.52 -13.20 1.32
C GLY A 102 -20.92 -11.79 1.29
N ALA A 103 -19.77 -11.53 1.94
CA ALA A 103 -19.03 -10.29 1.75
C ALA A 103 -18.57 -10.18 0.29
N VAL A 104 -18.46 -8.97 -0.25
CA VAL A 104 -17.90 -8.78 -1.60
C VAL A 104 -16.39 -8.97 -1.51
N SER A 105 -15.85 -9.77 -2.43
CA SER A 105 -14.43 -10.02 -2.53
C SER A 105 -13.61 -8.72 -2.68
N PRO A 106 -12.40 -8.63 -2.08
CA PRO A 106 -11.64 -7.38 -2.02
C PRO A 106 -11.26 -6.81 -3.40
N ASN A 107 -11.09 -7.67 -4.42
CA ASN A 107 -10.59 -7.26 -5.74
C ASN A 107 -11.60 -7.46 -6.88
N ASP A 108 -12.67 -8.25 -6.65
CA ASP A 108 -13.60 -8.66 -7.71
C ASP A 108 -15.05 -8.27 -7.38
N LEU A 109 -15.59 -7.31 -8.11
CA LEU A 109 -16.98 -6.87 -7.94
C LEU A 109 -17.95 -7.99 -8.28
N GLY A 110 -18.94 -8.20 -7.41
CA GLY A 110 -20.03 -9.14 -7.66
C GLY A 110 -19.67 -10.60 -7.42
N ILE A 111 -18.44 -10.88 -6.97
CA ILE A 111 -18.05 -12.21 -6.48
C ILE A 111 -18.14 -12.18 -4.94
N PRO A 112 -19.18 -12.79 -4.35
CA PRO A 112 -19.25 -12.91 -2.91
C PRO A 112 -18.30 -13.99 -2.42
N GLU A 113 -17.75 -13.78 -1.24
CA GLU A 113 -16.97 -14.77 -0.52
C GLU A 113 -17.83 -16.00 -0.20
N GLY A 114 -17.34 -17.20 -0.54
CA GLY A 114 -18.11 -18.44 -0.43
C GLY A 114 -18.22 -18.99 0.99
N ALA A 115 -17.37 -18.53 1.92
CA ALA A 115 -17.30 -18.98 3.29
C ALA A 115 -16.70 -17.89 4.19
N ASP A 116 -16.87 -18.03 5.50
CA ASP A 116 -16.10 -17.24 6.46
C ASP A 116 -14.63 -17.65 6.40
N ALA A 117 -13.73 -16.69 6.52
CA ALA A 117 -12.31 -16.96 6.57
C ALA A 117 -11.56 -15.98 7.44
N SER A 118 -10.38 -16.39 7.87
CA SER A 118 -9.46 -15.51 8.58
C SER A 118 -8.03 -15.82 8.21
N GLY A 119 -7.25 -14.76 8.05
CA GLY A 119 -5.85 -14.84 7.70
C GLY A 119 -5.02 -13.83 8.46
N THR A 120 -3.81 -13.62 7.97
CA THR A 120 -2.89 -12.62 8.51
C THR A 120 -2.55 -11.62 7.44
N PHE A 121 -2.20 -10.41 7.85
CA PHE A 121 -1.68 -9.42 6.93
C PHE A 121 -0.58 -8.60 7.57
N GLN A 122 0.19 -7.95 6.72
CA GLN A 122 1.20 -6.98 7.06
C GLN A 122 1.22 -5.87 6.02
N GLY A 123 1.63 -4.68 6.42
CA GLY A 123 1.61 -3.54 5.53
C GLY A 123 1.98 -2.25 6.22
N GLY A 124 1.68 -1.15 5.54
CA GLY A 124 1.88 0.17 6.07
C GLY A 124 2.11 1.19 4.99
N TYR A 125 2.52 2.38 5.44
CA TYR A 125 2.79 3.50 4.56
C TYR A 125 3.91 4.37 5.07
N VAL A 126 4.46 5.13 4.13
CA VAL A 126 5.31 6.28 4.38
C VAL A 126 4.53 7.52 3.96
N ALA A 127 4.59 8.56 4.77
CA ALA A 127 3.92 9.81 4.44
C ALA A 127 4.72 11.04 4.83
N THR A 128 4.38 12.16 4.22
CA THR A 128 4.76 13.49 4.71
C THR A 128 3.52 14.33 4.93
N PHE A 129 3.59 15.28 5.87
CA PHE A 129 2.50 16.24 6.11
C PHE A 129 3.01 17.49 6.83
N SER A 130 2.12 18.45 7.03
CA SER A 130 2.38 19.65 7.82
C SER A 130 1.34 19.83 8.93
N SER A 131 1.80 20.33 10.07
CA SER A 131 0.95 20.68 11.20
C SER A 131 1.48 21.93 11.89
N PRO A 132 0.62 22.85 12.35
CA PRO A 132 1.06 24.04 13.08
C PRO A 132 1.57 23.70 14.49
N VAL A 133 1.07 22.60 15.07
CA VAL A 133 1.41 22.16 16.43
C VAL A 133 1.50 20.64 16.51
N PHE A 134 2.25 20.14 17.49
CA PHE A 134 2.32 18.71 17.77
C PHE A 134 2.58 18.47 19.26
N SER A 135 2.24 17.27 19.71
CA SER A 135 2.60 16.75 21.04
C SER A 135 3.51 15.55 20.89
N THR A 136 4.53 15.45 21.73
CA THR A 136 5.42 14.30 21.73
C THR A 136 4.84 13.15 22.54
N ALA A 137 4.94 11.93 22.03
CA ALA A 137 4.53 10.73 22.76
C ALA A 137 5.32 9.50 22.32
N PHE A 138 5.59 8.63 23.28
CA PHE A 138 6.37 7.42 23.10
C PHE A 138 5.73 6.25 23.86
N GLY A 139 5.73 5.06 23.25
CA GLY A 139 5.20 3.84 23.86
C GLY A 139 3.78 3.52 23.44
N SER A 140 3.02 2.85 24.30
CA SER A 140 1.67 2.42 23.92
C SER A 140 0.65 3.55 24.03
N ALA A 141 -0.16 3.75 22.99
CA ALA A 141 -1.36 4.59 23.04
C ALA A 141 -2.63 3.79 23.41
N GLY A 142 -2.49 2.50 23.71
CA GLY A 142 -3.59 1.63 24.14
C GLY A 142 -4.23 0.85 23.00
N ALA A 143 -5.54 0.64 23.11
CA ALA A 143 -6.35 -0.09 22.15
C ALA A 143 -7.61 0.71 21.81
N PHE A 144 -7.98 0.70 20.54
CA PHE A 144 -9.12 1.44 20.01
C PHE A 144 -10.03 0.50 19.22
N ASP A 145 -11.32 0.56 19.52
CA ASP A 145 -12.35 -0.09 18.74
C ASP A 145 -12.84 0.90 17.68
N PHE A 146 -12.76 0.51 16.40
CA PHE A 146 -13.17 1.36 15.28
C PHE A 146 -14.65 1.20 14.95
N GLY A 147 -15.35 0.29 15.64
CA GLY A 147 -16.81 0.16 15.60
C GLY A 147 -17.35 -0.53 14.34
N GLY A 148 -16.47 -1.17 13.56
CA GLY A 148 -16.86 -1.96 12.40
C GLY A 148 -17.73 -3.16 12.77
N THR A 149 -18.59 -3.59 11.85
CA THR A 149 -19.50 -4.71 12.11
C THR A 149 -19.65 -5.63 10.91
N GLN A 150 -19.83 -6.92 11.17
CA GLN A 150 -20.16 -7.89 10.12
C GLN A 150 -21.42 -7.48 9.34
N THR A 151 -22.42 -6.90 10.01
CA THR A 151 -23.65 -6.44 9.35
C THR A 151 -23.36 -5.37 8.31
N ASP A 152 -22.38 -4.49 8.56
CA ASP A 152 -22.00 -3.46 7.60
C ASP A 152 -21.17 -4.04 6.45
N ILE A 153 -20.19 -4.91 6.72
CA ILE A 153 -19.43 -5.64 5.69
C ILE A 153 -20.37 -6.33 4.69
N LEU A 154 -21.41 -7.02 5.18
CA LEU A 154 -22.38 -7.73 4.36
C LEU A 154 -23.30 -6.84 3.50
N LYS A 155 -23.24 -5.51 3.62
CA LYS A 155 -23.91 -4.58 2.69
C LYS A 155 -23.18 -4.46 1.35
N GLY A 156 -21.93 -4.94 1.27
CA GLY A 156 -21.20 -5.23 0.04
C GLY A 156 -20.43 -4.07 -0.59
N VAL A 157 -21.04 -2.90 -0.75
CA VAL A 157 -20.39 -1.76 -1.45
C VAL A 157 -20.39 -0.49 -0.61
N TYR A 158 -19.42 0.40 -0.86
CA TYR A 158 -19.27 1.64 -0.09
C TYR A 158 -20.55 2.49 -0.02
N ALA A 159 -21.36 2.50 -1.09
CA ALA A 159 -22.59 3.28 -1.14
C ALA A 159 -23.65 2.86 -0.10
N THR A 160 -23.56 1.63 0.42
CA THR A 160 -24.51 1.08 1.41
C THR A 160 -23.87 0.87 2.78
N GLN A 161 -22.54 0.82 2.84
CA GLN A 161 -21.73 0.70 4.05
C GLN A 161 -21.64 2.02 4.82
N LEU A 162 -21.48 1.91 6.14
CA LEU A 162 -21.26 3.04 7.05
C LEU A 162 -19.78 3.32 7.24
N GLY A 163 -18.94 2.30 7.23
CA GLY A 163 -17.53 2.45 7.58
C GLY A 163 -17.30 2.56 9.10
N PRO A 164 -16.04 2.76 9.50
CA PRO A 164 -15.68 2.84 10.92
C PRO A 164 -16.32 4.06 11.58
N THR A 165 -16.99 3.83 12.72
CA THR A 165 -17.80 4.85 13.42
C THR A 165 -17.07 5.50 14.59
N THR A 166 -16.01 4.87 15.10
CA THR A 166 -15.24 5.33 16.27
C THR A 166 -13.74 5.32 16.03
N ALA A 167 -13.32 5.50 14.77
CA ALA A 167 -11.91 5.45 14.37
C ALA A 167 -11.03 6.43 15.17
N PHE A 168 -9.92 5.92 15.70
CA PHE A 168 -8.89 6.74 16.31
C PHE A 168 -7.92 7.26 15.24
N SER A 169 -7.70 8.57 15.24
CA SER A 169 -6.74 9.26 14.39
C SER A 169 -5.58 9.80 15.21
N TYR A 170 -4.38 9.24 15.02
CA TYR A 170 -3.17 9.78 15.67
C TYR A 170 -2.83 11.18 15.18
N LEU A 171 -3.21 11.54 13.94
CA LEU A 171 -3.02 12.87 13.40
C LEU A 171 -3.89 13.88 14.14
N ASP A 172 -5.18 13.59 14.33
CA ASP A 172 -6.07 14.51 15.05
C ASP A 172 -5.72 14.61 16.54
N HIS A 173 -5.22 13.52 17.12
CA HIS A 173 -4.86 13.48 18.54
C HIS A 173 -3.52 14.16 18.85
N TYR A 174 -2.46 13.86 18.09
CA TYR A 174 -1.10 14.34 18.38
C TYR A 174 -0.67 15.53 17.52
N PHE A 175 -1.35 15.81 16.41
CA PHE A 175 -1.08 16.91 15.48
C PHE A 175 -2.35 17.74 15.22
N PRO A 176 -2.98 18.32 16.26
CA PRO A 176 -4.25 18.99 16.09
C PRO A 176 -4.12 20.18 15.12
N GLY A 177 -5.04 20.23 14.14
CA GLY A 177 -5.01 21.23 13.07
C GLY A 177 -3.99 20.95 11.96
N TRP A 178 -3.50 19.71 11.84
CA TRP A 178 -2.73 19.28 10.67
C TRP A 178 -3.48 19.59 9.36
N ASN A 179 -2.72 19.91 8.31
CA ASN A 179 -3.30 20.27 7.03
C ASN A 179 -3.64 18.99 6.23
N THR A 180 -4.94 18.70 6.10
CA THR A 180 -5.43 17.52 5.38
C THR A 180 -5.00 17.48 3.91
N ASN A 181 -4.74 18.64 3.30
CA ASN A 181 -4.28 18.73 1.92
C ASN A 181 -2.77 18.54 1.76
N SER A 182 -2.01 18.44 2.86
CA SER A 182 -0.55 18.23 2.79
C SER A 182 -0.12 16.80 3.08
N PHE A 183 -1.05 15.91 3.42
CA PHE A 183 -0.73 14.51 3.67
C PHE A 183 -0.52 13.77 2.35
N ILE A 184 0.75 13.50 2.08
CA ILE A 184 1.21 12.79 0.89
C ILE A 184 1.65 11.41 1.36
N GLU A 185 0.78 10.42 1.13
CA GLU A 185 1.02 9.02 1.45
C GLU A 185 1.58 8.31 0.22
N SER A 186 2.90 8.10 0.20
CA SER A 186 3.57 7.37 -0.87
C SER A 186 5.00 7.01 -0.46
N PRO A 187 5.41 5.74 -0.54
CA PRO A 187 4.61 4.57 -0.92
C PRO A 187 3.74 4.01 0.23
N TRP A 188 2.73 3.22 -0.14
CA TRP A 188 1.87 2.44 0.77
C TRP A 188 1.60 1.03 0.22
N GLY A 189 1.20 0.10 1.10
CA GLY A 189 0.81 -1.24 0.70
C GLY A 189 0.50 -2.21 1.84
N TRP A 190 -0.38 -3.17 1.53
CA TRP A 190 -0.77 -4.27 2.41
C TRP A 190 -0.74 -5.60 1.66
N VAL A 191 -0.29 -6.65 2.36
CA VAL A 191 -0.16 -8.01 1.86
C VAL A 191 -0.87 -8.95 2.83
N TYR A 192 -1.83 -9.70 2.29
CA TYR A 192 -2.72 -10.59 3.00
C TYR A 192 -2.41 -12.03 2.63
N HIS A 193 -2.50 -12.92 3.62
CA HIS A 193 -2.21 -14.34 3.46
C HIS A 193 -3.33 -15.21 4.03
N TYR A 194 -3.78 -16.16 3.22
CA TYR A 194 -4.78 -17.15 3.61
C TYR A 194 -4.57 -18.47 2.86
N HIS A 195 -4.32 -19.57 3.57
CA HIS A 195 -4.23 -20.92 2.98
C HIS A 195 -3.28 -21.03 1.76
N GLY A 196 -2.15 -20.31 1.79
CA GLY A 196 -1.18 -20.28 0.69
C GLY A 196 -1.54 -19.32 -0.46
N GLN A 197 -2.71 -18.69 -0.41
CA GLN A 197 -3.10 -17.58 -1.25
C GLN A 197 -2.54 -16.28 -0.70
N THR A 198 -2.27 -15.35 -1.61
CA THR A 198 -1.81 -14.01 -1.30
C THR A 198 -2.63 -13.01 -2.10
N TRP A 199 -3.16 -12.00 -1.41
CA TRP A 199 -3.70 -10.80 -2.03
C TRP A 199 -2.83 -9.62 -1.61
N CYS A 200 -2.51 -8.75 -2.56
CA CYS A 200 -1.68 -7.58 -2.33
C CYS A 200 -2.40 -6.37 -2.90
N ASP A 201 -2.55 -5.35 -2.07
CA ASP A 201 -3.06 -4.04 -2.45
C ASP A 201 -1.98 -3.02 -2.10
N THR A 202 -1.27 -2.53 -3.11
CA THR A 202 -0.17 -1.60 -2.91
C THR A 202 -0.21 -0.46 -3.91
N SER A 203 0.52 0.60 -3.59
CA SER A 203 0.82 1.70 -4.52
C SER A 203 1.53 1.24 -5.81
N GLY A 204 2.13 0.05 -5.83
CA GLY A 204 2.70 -0.59 -7.02
C GLY A 204 1.69 -1.39 -7.86
N GLY A 205 0.47 -1.60 -7.36
CA GLY A 205 -0.61 -2.32 -8.03
C GLY A 205 -1.30 -3.34 -7.11
N ILE A 206 -2.43 -3.85 -7.61
CA ILE A 206 -3.26 -4.86 -6.93
C ILE A 206 -3.08 -6.21 -7.61
N THR A 207 -2.94 -7.30 -6.85
CA THR A 207 -2.87 -8.66 -7.39
C THR A 207 -3.41 -9.70 -6.43
N GLY A 208 -3.94 -10.81 -6.97
CA GLY A 208 -4.49 -11.92 -6.20
C GLY A 208 -5.91 -11.67 -5.69
N ASN A 209 -6.36 -12.59 -4.85
CA ASN A 209 -7.65 -12.56 -4.13
C ASN A 209 -7.56 -13.49 -2.91
N ILE A 210 -8.58 -13.53 -2.04
CA ILE A 210 -8.56 -14.29 -0.77
C ILE A 210 -9.29 -15.63 -0.82
N LEU A 211 -10.60 -15.70 -1.15
CA LEU A 211 -11.35 -16.99 -1.11
C LEU A 211 -11.97 -17.45 -2.43
N THR A 212 -11.79 -16.71 -3.53
CA THR A 212 -12.39 -17.06 -4.83
C THR A 212 -12.02 -18.45 -5.31
#